data_AF-A0A433P7G0-F1
#
_entry.id   AF-A0A433P7G0-F1
#
_cell.length_a   1.000
_cell.length_b   1.000
_cell.length_c   1.000
_cell.angle_alpha   90.00
_cell.angle_beta   90.00
_cell.angle_gamma   90.00
#
_symmetry.space_group_name_H-M   'P 1'
#
loop_
_entity.id
_entity.type
_entity.pdbx_description
1 polymer ?
#
loop_
_entity_poly.entity_id
_entity_poly.type
_entity_poly.pdbx_seq_one_letter_code
_entity_poly.pdbx_strand_id
1 'polypeptide(L)'
;MRCWKLEVGLAQDENIPDDVTMPTPSPLNINCLEWATCPLVSDAYETRIMDTTICVIDPINGLHLIAAVYSDSVIRFWLFDEKIREFVLVADGAFHGKCILQVKHAIVKGEEGTGDGILVFTSATDGNFLRSYESGGLKTHQLELAPPVYNYQAHLSGVNCLDVFQRHDDRYLVATGGEDNALAVAVLDVSWGGIGSEILSLIVAPSGDILKVPNAHASSLQGIFEPN
;
A
#
# COMPACT_ATOMS: atom_id res chain seq x y z
N MET A 1 7.59 10.83 -7.64
CA MET A 1 8.09 9.89 -6.62
C MET A 1 9.52 9.50 -6.97
N ARG A 2 10.42 9.28 -6.01
CA ARG A 2 11.80 8.82 -6.26
C ARG A 2 12.08 7.55 -5.47
N CYS A 3 12.80 6.62 -6.07
CA CYS A 3 13.33 5.42 -5.43
C CYS A 3 14.78 5.67 -5.04
N TRP A 4 15.13 5.34 -3.80
CA TRP A 4 16.48 5.46 -3.26
C TRP A 4 16.98 4.08 -2.86
N LYS A 5 18.22 3.74 -3.22
CA LYS A 5 18.89 2.54 -2.76
C LYS A 5 19.86 2.89 -1.64
N LEU A 6 19.69 2.24 -0.49
CA LEU A 6 20.62 2.32 0.62
C LEU A 6 21.54 1.09 0.58
N GLU A 7 22.84 1.31 0.48
CA GLU A 7 23.84 0.25 0.58
C GLU A 7 24.64 0.46 1.87
N VAL A 8 24.79 -0.63 2.63
CA VAL A 8 25.46 -0.62 3.92
C VAL A 8 26.63 -1.60 3.85
N GLY A 9 27.84 -1.08 3.96
CA GLY A 9 29.08 -1.86 4.02
C GLY A 9 29.84 -1.61 5.32
N LEU A 10 30.73 -2.52 5.68
CA LEU A 10 31.73 -2.25 6.72
C LEU A 10 32.83 -1.39 6.10
N ALA A 11 33.24 -0.32 6.77
CA ALA A 11 34.46 0.39 6.40
C ALA A 11 35.62 -0.60 6.49
N GLN A 12 36.37 -0.75 5.40
CA GLN A 12 37.59 -1.55 5.42
C GLN A 12 38.57 -0.88 6.39
N ASP A 13 39.18 -1.65 7.29
CA ASP A 13 40.21 -1.17 8.20
C ASP A 13 41.35 -0.53 7.39
N GLU A 14 41.40 0.80 7.36
CA GLU A 14 42.62 1.49 6.98
C GLU A 14 43.66 1.20 8.08
N ASN A 15 44.59 0.28 7.80
CA ASN A 15 45.82 -0.03 8.57
C ASN A 15 45.87 0.61 9.97
N ILE A 16 45.12 0.04 10.92
CA ILE A 16 45.19 0.47 12.32
C ILE A 16 46.56 0.02 12.84
N PRO A 17 47.44 0.92 13.32
CA PRO A 17 48.70 0.53 13.94
C PRO A 17 48.42 -0.39 15.14
N ASP A 18 49.22 -1.45 15.31
CA ASP A 18 49.05 -2.57 16.26
C ASP A 18 48.95 -2.22 17.78
N ASP A 19 48.71 -0.96 18.17
CA ASP A 19 48.86 -0.49 19.56
C ASP A 19 47.58 0.14 20.17
N VAL A 20 46.39 -0.41 19.89
CA VAL A 20 45.15 -0.02 20.60
C VAL A 20 44.33 -1.24 21.02
N THR A 21 44.42 -1.59 22.30
CA THR A 21 43.66 -2.66 22.96
C THR A 21 42.23 -2.25 23.34
N MET A 22 41.39 -1.90 22.36
CA MET A 22 39.92 -1.86 22.52
C MET A 22 39.26 -2.19 21.17
N PRO A 23 38.27 -3.09 21.10
CA PRO A 23 37.53 -3.33 19.86
C PRO A 23 36.62 -2.14 19.58
N THR A 24 37.11 -1.17 18.80
CA THR A 24 36.27 -0.11 18.24
C THR A 24 35.33 -0.72 17.21
N PRO A 25 34.00 -0.49 17.27
CA PRO A 25 33.10 -0.97 16.24
C PRO A 25 33.53 -0.39 14.89
N SER A 26 33.72 -1.26 13.90
CA SER A 26 34.12 -0.87 12.55
C SER A 26 33.12 0.18 12.03
N PRO A 27 33.61 1.31 11.48
CA PRO A 27 32.72 2.33 10.95
C PRO A 27 31.81 1.72 9.87
N LEU A 28 30.54 2.12 9.87
CA LEU A 28 29.59 1.68 8.84
C LEU A 28 29.68 2.63 7.65
N ASN A 29 29.93 2.09 6.46
CA ASN A 29 29.84 2.85 5.22
C ASN A 29 28.40 2.78 4.69
N ILE A 30 27.70 3.92 4.69
CA ILE A 30 26.32 4.02 4.19
C ILE A 30 26.35 4.83 2.90
N ASN A 31 25.99 4.20 1.78
CA ASN A 31 25.76 4.88 0.51
C ASN A 31 24.26 5.02 0.27
N CYS A 32 23.83 6.21 -0.16
CA CYS A 32 22.46 6.47 -0.59
C CYS A 32 22.49 6.96 -2.03
N LEU A 33 21.90 6.17 -2.94
CA LEU A 33 21.89 6.42 -4.38
C LEU A 33 20.47 6.68 -4.84
N GLU A 34 20.24 7.75 -5.61
CA GLU A 34 18.98 7.88 -6.36
C GLU A 34 18.95 6.75 -7.39
N TRP A 35 18.02 5.82 -7.22
CA TRP A 35 17.98 4.58 -7.98
C TRP A 35 17.10 4.72 -9.22
N ALA A 36 15.96 5.39 -9.08
CA ALA A 36 15.04 5.68 -10.18
C ALA A 36 14.11 6.85 -9.82
N THR A 37 13.57 7.53 -10.83
CA THR A 37 12.56 8.58 -10.66
C THR A 37 11.30 8.22 -11.44
N CYS A 38 10.17 8.20 -10.74
CA CYS A 38 8.86 7.95 -11.34
C CYS A 38 8.42 9.17 -12.17
N PRO A 39 7.92 8.98 -13.40
CA PRO A 39 7.52 10.08 -14.27
C PRO A 39 6.32 10.86 -13.71
N LEU A 40 6.20 12.12 -14.13
CA LEU A 40 5.06 12.97 -13.82
C LEU A 40 3.95 12.71 -14.84
N VAL A 41 2.71 12.51 -14.38
CA VAL A 41 1.54 12.20 -15.23
C VAL A 41 0.40 13.20 -15.07
N SER A 42 0.43 14.03 -14.03
CA SER A 42 -0.62 15.04 -13.82
C SER A 42 -0.23 16.35 -14.50
N ASP A 43 -1.09 16.86 -15.37
CA ASP A 43 -0.97 18.18 -15.98
C ASP A 43 -1.34 19.32 -15.02
N ALA A 44 -1.96 19.00 -13.88
CA ALA A 44 -2.27 19.96 -12.86
C ALA A 44 -1.00 20.30 -12.06
N TYR A 45 -0.59 21.56 -12.17
CA TYR A 45 0.65 22.11 -11.59
C TYR A 45 0.79 21.99 -10.06
N GLU A 46 -0.26 21.53 -9.35
CA GLU A 46 -0.29 21.46 -7.88
C GLU A 46 -0.70 20.08 -7.32
N THR A 47 -0.76 19.03 -8.16
CA THR A 47 -1.12 17.70 -7.67
C THR A 47 -0.01 17.12 -6.79
N ARG A 48 -0.34 16.82 -5.53
CA ARG A 48 0.57 16.20 -4.56
C ARG A 48 0.26 14.72 -4.41
N ILE A 49 1.30 13.91 -4.26
CA ILE A 49 1.17 12.55 -3.73
C ILE A 49 0.91 12.70 -2.24
N MET A 50 -0.23 12.18 -1.78
CA MET A 50 -0.65 12.26 -0.39
C MET A 50 -0.12 11.08 0.42
N ASP A 51 -0.16 9.88 -0.16
CA ASP A 51 0.36 8.67 0.45
C ASP A 51 0.70 7.61 -0.61
N THR A 52 1.49 6.63 -0.22
CA THR A 52 1.90 5.50 -1.07
C THR A 52 1.95 4.20 -0.29
N THR A 53 1.59 3.10 -0.94
CA THR A 53 1.82 1.76 -0.40
C THR A 53 2.49 0.87 -1.45
N ILE A 54 3.32 -0.08 -1.00
CA ILE A 54 4.19 -0.87 -1.86
C ILE A 54 3.95 -2.36 -1.59
N CYS A 55 3.62 -3.11 -2.63
CA CYS A 55 3.47 -4.55 -2.62
C CYS A 55 4.57 -5.18 -3.48
N VAL A 56 5.37 -6.07 -2.90
CA VAL A 56 6.37 -6.84 -3.65
C VAL A 56 5.64 -7.96 -4.40
N ILE A 57 5.62 -7.90 -5.73
CA ILE A 57 4.93 -8.91 -6.55
C ILE A 57 5.87 -10.06 -6.87
N ASP A 58 7.09 -9.74 -7.29
CA ASP A 58 8.09 -10.74 -7.67
C ASP A 58 9.43 -10.39 -7.02
N PRO A 59 9.73 -10.95 -5.84
CA PRO A 59 10.97 -10.68 -5.13
C PRO A 59 12.21 -11.15 -5.90
N ILE A 60 12.08 -12.20 -6.72
CA ILE A 60 13.20 -12.79 -7.47
C ILE A 60 13.57 -11.89 -8.64
N ASN A 61 12.56 -11.31 -9.31
CA ASN A 61 12.77 -10.40 -10.42
C ASN A 61 12.84 -8.93 -10.01
N GLY A 62 12.57 -8.59 -8.75
CA GLY A 62 12.62 -7.22 -8.25
C GLY A 62 11.46 -6.38 -8.77
N LEU A 63 10.25 -6.95 -8.85
CA LEU A 63 9.04 -6.25 -9.30
C LEU A 63 8.18 -5.83 -8.12
N HIS A 64 7.83 -4.54 -8.09
CA HIS A 64 7.05 -3.91 -7.04
C HIS A 64 5.84 -3.19 -7.62
N LEU A 65 4.65 -3.43 -7.06
CA LEU A 65 3.48 -2.60 -7.29
C LEU A 65 3.46 -1.47 -6.27
N ILE A 66 3.24 -0.26 -6.75
CA ILE A 66 3.16 0.92 -5.92
C ILE A 66 1.82 1.59 -6.20
N ALA A 67 0.95 1.63 -5.19
CA ALA A 67 -0.26 2.43 -5.25
C ALA A 67 0.05 3.81 -4.67
N ALA A 68 -0.24 4.86 -5.41
CA ALA A 68 -0.08 6.25 -5.00
C ALA A 68 -1.42 6.96 -5.08
N VAL A 69 -1.80 7.62 -3.99
CA VAL A 69 -3.02 8.42 -3.93
C VAL A 69 -2.68 9.90 -3.91
N TYR A 70 -3.51 10.70 -4.57
CA TYR A 70 -3.18 12.07 -4.90
C TYR A 70 -4.24 13.06 -4.43
N SER A 71 -3.83 14.33 -4.34
CA SER A 71 -4.72 15.42 -3.92
C SER A 71 -5.82 15.76 -4.93
N ASP A 72 -5.68 15.29 -6.17
CA ASP A 72 -6.66 15.42 -7.25
C ASP A 72 -7.73 14.31 -7.22
N SER A 73 -7.78 13.49 -6.16
CA SER A 73 -8.73 12.37 -5.99
C SER A 73 -8.48 11.17 -6.89
N VAL A 74 -7.30 11.13 -7.53
CA VAL A 74 -6.88 10.02 -8.39
C VAL A 74 -6.02 9.04 -7.60
N ILE A 75 -6.24 7.75 -7.81
CA ILE A 75 -5.31 6.69 -7.43
C ILE A 75 -4.56 6.21 -8.68
N ARG A 76 -3.24 6.04 -8.56
CA ARG A 76 -2.38 5.55 -9.65
C ARG A 76 -1.56 4.35 -9.18
N PHE A 77 -1.50 3.33 -10.02
CA PHE A 77 -0.74 2.11 -9.79
C PHE A 77 0.46 2.08 -10.72
N TRP A 78 1.62 1.91 -10.12
CA TRP A 78 2.91 1.89 -10.79
C TRP A 78 3.55 0.54 -10.59
N LEU A 79 4.03 -0.06 -11.68
CA LEU A 79 4.94 -1.19 -11.62
C LEU A 79 6.37 -0.66 -11.68
N PHE A 80 7.16 -0.99 -10.67
CA PHE A 80 8.58 -0.65 -10.60
C PHE A 80 9.43 -1.93 -10.77
N ASP A 81 10.35 -1.89 -11.72
CA ASP A 81 11.32 -2.97 -11.98
C ASP A 81 12.72 -2.52 -11.55
N GLU A 82 13.26 -3.19 -10.54
CA GLU A 82 14.58 -2.87 -9.98
C GLU A 82 15.74 -3.10 -10.96
N LYS A 83 15.62 -4.08 -11.87
CA LYS A 83 16.70 -4.48 -12.77
C LYS A 83 16.91 -3.43 -13.84
N ILE A 84 15.82 -2.93 -14.42
CA ILE A 84 15.90 -1.87 -15.45
C ILE A 84 15.73 -0.45 -14.88
N ARG A 85 15.32 -0.32 -13.62
CA ARG A 85 15.17 0.95 -12.88
C ARG A 85 14.09 1.86 -13.47
N GLU A 86 12.99 1.27 -13.93
CA GLU A 86 11.90 2.00 -14.58
C GLU A 86 10.58 1.83 -13.83
N PHE A 87 9.80 2.91 -13.84
CA PHE A 87 8.41 2.93 -13.40
C PHE A 87 7.50 2.94 -14.62
N VAL A 88 6.50 2.06 -14.64
CA VAL A 88 5.44 2.04 -15.64
C VAL A 88 4.10 2.23 -14.96
N LEU A 89 3.32 3.21 -15.43
CA LEU A 89 1.94 3.37 -14.98
C LEU A 89 1.13 2.21 -15.55
N VAL A 90 0.59 1.36 -14.68
CA VAL A 90 -0.18 0.19 -15.09
C VAL A 90 -1.68 0.42 -14.99
N ALA A 91 -2.14 1.28 -14.09
CA ALA A 91 -3.54 1.66 -13.99
C ALA A 91 -3.70 3.00 -13.26
N ASP A 92 -4.80 3.70 -13.52
CA ASP A 92 -5.26 4.81 -12.71
C ASP A 92 -6.80 4.86 -12.65
N GLY A 93 -7.32 5.57 -11.65
CA GLY A 93 -8.76 5.74 -11.48
C GLY A 93 -9.09 6.97 -10.65
N ALA A 94 -10.17 7.63 -11.02
CA ALA A 94 -10.72 8.78 -10.31
C ALA A 94 -12.09 8.41 -9.74
N PHE A 95 -12.10 7.74 -8.60
CA PHE A 95 -13.34 7.24 -7.97
C PHE A 95 -13.93 8.21 -6.94
N HIS A 96 -13.20 9.27 -6.60
CA HIS A 96 -13.60 10.21 -5.57
C HIS A 96 -13.66 11.64 -6.10
N GLY A 97 -14.50 12.46 -5.47
CA GLY A 97 -14.55 13.90 -5.72
C GLY A 97 -13.73 14.73 -4.73
N LYS A 98 -12.93 14.09 -3.87
CA LYS A 98 -12.13 14.72 -2.81
C LYS A 98 -10.76 14.04 -2.70
N CYS A 99 -9.80 14.81 -2.21
CA CYS A 99 -8.44 14.37 -1.87
C CYS A 99 -8.45 13.06 -1.06
N ILE A 100 -7.63 12.10 -1.48
CA ILE A 100 -7.40 10.84 -0.77
C ILE A 100 -6.13 11.03 0.06
N LEU A 101 -6.21 10.84 1.37
CA LEU A 101 -5.12 11.16 2.30
C LEU A 101 -4.23 9.96 2.61
N GLN A 102 -4.77 8.74 2.60
CA GLN A 102 -4.01 7.53 2.89
C GLN A 102 -4.42 6.34 2.02
N VAL A 103 -3.47 5.42 1.82
CA VAL A 103 -3.66 4.18 1.10
C VAL A 103 -2.94 3.03 1.79
N LYS A 104 -3.64 1.90 1.94
CA LYS A 104 -3.08 0.64 2.42
C LYS A 104 -3.40 -0.47 1.43
N HIS A 105 -2.61 -1.52 1.43
CA HIS A 105 -2.93 -2.73 0.68
C HIS A 105 -2.92 -3.93 1.61
N ALA A 106 -3.61 -4.98 1.20
CA ALA A 106 -3.47 -6.29 1.78
C ALA A 106 -3.49 -7.38 0.71
N ILE A 107 -2.81 -8.48 1.00
CA ILE A 107 -2.78 -9.66 0.13
C ILE A 107 -3.93 -10.56 0.51
N VAL A 108 -4.89 -10.69 -0.40
CA VAL A 108 -6.04 -11.58 -0.24
C VAL A 108 -5.67 -12.91 -0.87
N LYS A 109 -5.64 -13.98 -0.07
CA LYS A 109 -5.38 -15.31 -0.61
C LYS A 109 -6.57 -15.79 -1.42
N GLY A 110 -6.29 -16.32 -2.61
CA GLY A 110 -7.31 -16.92 -3.44
C GLY A 110 -7.62 -18.36 -3.03
N GLU A 111 -8.80 -18.82 -3.42
CA GLU A 111 -9.09 -20.24 -3.50
C GLU A 111 -8.09 -21.01 -4.39
N GLU A 112 -8.05 -22.33 -4.24
CA GLU A 112 -7.09 -23.17 -4.96
C GLU A 112 -7.17 -22.96 -6.48
N GLY A 113 -6.05 -22.51 -7.07
CA GLY A 113 -5.94 -22.26 -8.51
C GLY A 113 -6.31 -20.85 -8.99
N THR A 114 -6.78 -19.95 -8.11
CA THR A 114 -7.13 -18.57 -8.50
C THR A 114 -5.97 -17.57 -8.33
N GLY A 115 -4.98 -17.94 -7.50
CA GLY A 115 -3.86 -17.09 -7.12
C GLY A 115 -4.26 -16.00 -6.11
N ASP A 116 -3.27 -15.37 -5.49
CA ASP A 116 -3.53 -14.29 -4.54
C ASP A 116 -4.15 -13.06 -5.25
N GLY A 117 -4.57 -12.05 -4.50
CA GLY A 117 -5.12 -10.80 -5.00
C GLY A 117 -4.61 -9.64 -4.16
N ILE A 118 -4.65 -8.41 -4.69
CA ILE A 118 -4.24 -7.21 -3.96
C ILE A 118 -5.48 -6.35 -3.73
N LEU A 119 -5.92 -6.27 -2.48
CA LEU A 119 -6.99 -5.38 -2.07
C LEU A 119 -6.39 -4.08 -1.55
N VAL A 120 -6.84 -2.96 -2.09
CA VAL A 120 -6.35 -1.62 -1.79
C VAL A 120 -7.44 -0.87 -1.05
N PHE A 121 -7.10 -0.32 0.11
CA PHE A 121 -7.97 0.45 0.95
C PHE A 121 -7.56 1.91 0.87
N THR A 122 -8.51 2.82 0.67
CA THR A 122 -8.22 4.25 0.67
C THR A 122 -8.95 4.96 1.80
N SER A 123 -8.44 6.12 2.20
CA SER A 123 -9.09 6.97 3.20
C SER A 123 -10.36 7.66 2.67
N ALA A 124 -10.82 7.38 1.44
CA ALA A 124 -12.20 7.63 1.06
C ALA A 124 -13.17 6.55 1.59
N THR A 125 -12.67 5.63 2.43
CA THR A 125 -13.37 4.48 3.04
C THR A 125 -13.98 3.54 2.02
N ASP A 126 -13.20 3.30 0.97
CA ASP A 126 -13.50 2.36 -0.09
C ASP A 126 -12.36 1.36 -0.29
N GLY A 127 -12.70 0.25 -0.93
CA GLY A 127 -11.77 -0.80 -1.33
C GLY A 127 -11.74 -0.92 -2.84
N ASN A 128 -10.60 -0.69 -3.48
CA ASN A 128 -10.36 -1.06 -4.88
C ASN A 128 -9.66 -2.41 -4.93
N PHE A 129 -10.12 -3.28 -5.82
CA PHE A 129 -9.47 -4.57 -6.04
C PHE A 129 -8.61 -4.53 -7.30
N LEU A 130 -7.37 -4.97 -7.14
CA LEU A 130 -6.51 -5.32 -8.26
C LEU A 130 -6.29 -6.83 -8.24
N ARG A 131 -6.68 -7.47 -9.34
CA ARG A 131 -6.36 -8.87 -9.57
C ARG A 131 -4.84 -9.03 -9.54
N SER A 132 -4.34 -10.06 -8.85
CA SER A 132 -2.89 -10.27 -8.80
C SER A 132 -2.34 -10.48 -10.20
N TYR A 133 -1.14 -9.93 -10.33
CA TYR A 133 -0.27 -10.00 -11.46
C TYR A 133 0.17 -11.45 -11.71
N GLU A 134 -0.17 -11.99 -12.89
CA GLU A 134 0.54 -13.17 -13.40
C GLU A 134 1.90 -12.70 -13.95
N SER A 135 3.00 -13.30 -13.45
CA SER A 135 4.37 -12.88 -13.75
C SER A 135 4.65 -12.83 -15.25
N GLY A 136 4.78 -11.62 -15.81
CA GLY A 136 4.85 -11.44 -17.27
C GLY A 136 5.60 -10.18 -17.72
N GLY A 137 6.68 -9.79 -17.03
CA GLY A 137 7.53 -8.63 -17.39
C GLY A 137 6.77 -7.29 -17.49
N LEU A 138 7.46 -6.22 -17.91
CA LEU A 138 6.89 -4.86 -18.01
C LEU A 138 6.11 -4.57 -19.30
N LYS A 139 6.23 -5.40 -20.35
CA LYS A 139 5.92 -4.97 -21.73
C LYS A 139 4.46 -5.07 -22.17
N THR A 140 3.53 -5.50 -21.31
CA THR A 140 2.16 -5.88 -21.75
C THR A 140 1.01 -5.36 -20.87
N HIS A 141 1.26 -4.55 -19.85
CA HIS A 141 0.29 -4.49 -18.74
C HIS A 141 -0.28 -3.10 -18.51
N GLN A 142 -1.37 -2.79 -19.21
CA GLN A 142 -2.37 -1.86 -18.71
C GLN A 142 -3.39 -2.71 -17.94
N LEU A 143 -3.39 -2.61 -16.62
CA LEU A 143 -4.36 -3.27 -15.76
C LEU A 143 -5.66 -2.46 -15.81
N GLU A 144 -6.79 -3.12 -16.00
CA GLU A 144 -8.08 -2.48 -15.79
C GLU A 144 -8.34 -2.41 -14.29
N LEU A 145 -8.41 -1.18 -13.77
CA LEU A 145 -8.76 -0.93 -12.40
C LEU A 145 -10.27 -1.09 -12.24
N ALA A 146 -10.70 -2.12 -11.51
CA ALA A 146 -12.09 -2.31 -11.19
C ALA A 146 -12.62 -1.13 -10.35
N PRO A 147 -13.89 -0.75 -10.50
CA PRO A 147 -14.52 0.19 -9.57
C PRO A 147 -14.42 -0.35 -8.13
N PRO A 148 -14.53 0.53 -7.12
CA PRO A 148 -14.48 0.10 -5.74
C PRO A 148 -15.46 -1.04 -5.46
N VAL A 149 -14.96 -2.12 -4.87
CA VAL A 149 -15.73 -3.35 -4.57
C VAL A 149 -16.62 -3.18 -3.36
N TYR A 150 -16.27 -2.24 -2.48
CA TYR A 150 -17.03 -1.89 -1.29
C TYR A 150 -16.72 -0.46 -0.90
N ASN A 151 -17.73 0.27 -0.46
CA ASN A 151 -17.61 1.62 0.07
C ASN A 151 -18.54 1.76 1.28
N TYR A 152 -18.06 2.43 2.31
CA TYR A 152 -18.86 2.74 3.48
C TYR A 152 -18.52 4.13 3.99
N GLN A 153 -19.36 4.71 4.86
CA GLN A 153 -19.12 6.01 5.44
C GLN A 153 -18.85 5.87 6.94
N ALA A 154 -17.58 5.99 7.35
CA ALA A 154 -17.17 5.95 8.76
C ALA A 154 -17.28 7.32 9.47
N HIS A 155 -17.04 8.40 8.71
CA HIS A 155 -16.92 9.76 9.23
C HIS A 155 -17.84 10.75 8.50
N LEU A 156 -18.18 11.85 9.17
CA LEU A 156 -18.99 12.93 8.58
C LEU A 156 -18.17 13.90 7.70
N SER A 157 -16.85 13.82 7.81
CA SER A 157 -15.85 14.69 7.19
C SER A 157 -14.69 13.88 6.63
N GLY A 158 -13.54 14.51 6.35
CA GLY A 158 -12.35 13.80 5.84
C GLY A 158 -11.82 12.74 6.81
N VAL A 159 -11.25 11.68 6.25
CA VAL A 159 -10.53 10.64 6.99
C VAL A 159 -9.04 10.90 6.87
N ASN A 160 -8.41 11.19 8.00
CA ASN A 160 -7.02 11.63 8.07
C ASN A 160 -6.04 10.48 8.27
N CYS A 161 -6.51 9.38 8.85
CA CYS A 161 -5.71 8.19 9.03
C CYS A 161 -6.52 6.90 8.81
N LEU A 162 -5.82 5.86 8.38
CA LEU A 162 -6.27 4.56 7.95
C LEU A 162 -5.18 3.55 8.28
N ASP A 163 -5.57 2.46 8.93
CA ASP A 163 -4.75 1.25 8.97
C ASP A 163 -5.62 0.02 8.80
N VAL A 164 -4.98 -1.04 8.31
CA VAL A 164 -5.66 -2.29 7.95
C VAL A 164 -4.87 -3.43 8.55
N PHE A 165 -5.55 -4.29 9.29
CA PHE A 165 -4.98 -5.48 9.89
C PHE A 165 -5.76 -6.70 9.43
N GLN A 166 -5.07 -7.63 8.77
CA GLN A 166 -5.62 -8.92 8.41
C GLN A 166 -5.55 -9.86 9.63
N ARG A 167 -6.72 -10.35 10.05
CA ARG A 167 -6.84 -11.38 11.08
C ARG A 167 -6.63 -12.77 10.49
N HIS A 168 -6.45 -13.75 11.35
CA HIS A 168 -6.21 -15.14 10.97
C HIS A 168 -7.39 -15.84 10.27
N ASP A 169 -8.58 -15.23 10.25
CA ASP A 169 -9.82 -15.81 9.72
C ASP A 169 -10.34 -15.08 8.47
N ASP A 170 -9.42 -14.53 7.67
CA ASP A 170 -9.70 -13.78 6.43
C ASP A 170 -10.59 -12.54 6.63
N ARG A 171 -10.68 -12.07 7.89
CA ARG A 171 -11.31 -10.80 8.23
C ARG A 171 -10.30 -9.69 8.31
N TYR A 172 -10.72 -8.51 7.90
CA TYR A 172 -9.91 -7.31 7.87
C TYR A 172 -10.48 -6.31 8.86
N LEU A 173 -9.67 -5.95 9.85
CA LEU A 173 -9.93 -4.81 10.71
C LEU A 173 -9.46 -3.56 9.98
N VAL A 174 -10.39 -2.67 9.67
CA VAL A 174 -10.09 -1.36 9.07
C VAL A 174 -10.37 -0.30 10.12
N ALA A 175 -9.32 0.37 10.58
CA ALA A 175 -9.43 1.44 11.57
C ALA A 175 -9.13 2.78 10.92
N THR A 176 -10.00 3.77 11.19
CA THR A 176 -9.91 5.10 10.60
C THR A 176 -10.08 6.19 11.64
N GLY A 177 -9.35 7.30 11.48
CA GLY A 177 -9.53 8.52 12.26
C GLY A 177 -9.92 9.68 11.38
N GLY A 178 -10.95 10.43 11.77
CA GLY A 178 -11.54 11.50 10.97
C GLY A 178 -11.37 12.90 11.57
N GLU A 179 -11.65 13.92 10.76
CA GLU A 179 -11.71 15.31 11.23
C GLU A 179 -12.92 15.57 12.16
N ASP A 180 -13.87 14.64 12.22
CA ASP A 180 -15.02 14.66 13.13
C ASP A 180 -14.63 14.28 14.57
N ASN A 181 -13.32 14.24 14.87
CA ASN A 181 -12.75 13.86 16.17
C ASN A 181 -13.25 12.50 16.64
N ALA A 182 -13.34 11.54 15.73
CA ALA A 182 -13.76 10.19 16.03
C ALA A 182 -12.76 9.17 15.48
N LEU A 183 -12.67 8.04 16.16
CA LEU A 183 -12.08 6.81 15.66
C LEU A 183 -13.21 5.86 15.25
N ALA A 184 -13.10 5.23 14.10
CA ALA A 184 -14.02 4.20 13.65
C ALA A 184 -13.26 2.91 13.34
N VAL A 185 -13.87 1.77 13.62
CA VAL A 185 -13.35 0.44 13.28
C VAL A 185 -14.44 -0.34 12.58
N ALA A 186 -14.15 -0.82 11.38
CA ALA A 186 -14.98 -1.75 10.63
C ALA A 186 -14.28 -3.10 10.56
N VAL A 187 -15.06 -4.18 10.62
CA VAL A 187 -14.58 -5.53 10.32
C VAL A 187 -15.16 -5.92 8.97
N LEU A 188 -14.32 -6.33 8.04
CA LEU A 188 -14.72 -6.74 6.70
C LEU A 188 -14.39 -8.21 6.50
N ASP A 189 -15.39 -9.00 6.11
CA ASP A 189 -15.22 -10.35 5.60
C ASP A 189 -14.84 -10.24 4.12
N VAL A 190 -13.71 -10.83 3.72
CA VAL A 190 -13.21 -10.76 2.35
C VAL A 190 -13.02 -12.17 1.82
N SER A 191 -13.66 -12.49 0.69
CA SER A 191 -13.45 -13.75 -0.01
C SER A 191 -13.09 -13.51 -1.47
N TRP A 192 -12.02 -14.18 -1.92
CA TRP A 192 -11.51 -14.12 -3.28
C TRP A 192 -11.51 -15.53 -3.89
N GLY A 193 -12.39 -15.75 -4.86
CA GLY A 193 -12.65 -17.09 -5.37
C GLY A 193 -13.57 -17.12 -6.58
N GLY A 194 -13.76 -18.31 -7.13
CA GLY A 194 -14.63 -18.51 -8.30
C GLY A 194 -16.09 -18.74 -7.89
N ILE A 195 -17.04 -17.98 -8.42
CA ILE A 195 -18.47 -18.36 -8.37
C ILE A 195 -18.71 -19.34 -9.53
N GLY A 196 -18.59 -20.64 -9.25
CA GLY A 196 -18.55 -21.67 -10.30
C GLY A 196 -17.18 -21.76 -10.98
N SER A 197 -17.02 -22.63 -11.99
CA SER A 197 -15.69 -22.95 -12.52
C SER A 197 -15.03 -21.87 -13.40
N GLU A 198 -15.60 -20.67 -13.58
CA GLU A 198 -15.09 -19.70 -14.57
C GLU A 198 -15.11 -18.22 -14.16
N ILE A 199 -15.86 -17.78 -13.13
CA ILE A 199 -15.96 -16.35 -12.77
C ILE A 199 -15.28 -16.09 -11.43
N LEU A 200 -14.07 -15.53 -11.46
CA LEU A 200 -13.42 -15.01 -10.26
C LEU A 200 -14.14 -13.76 -9.76
N SER A 201 -14.48 -13.72 -8.48
CA SER A 201 -15.15 -12.58 -7.85
C SER A 201 -14.52 -12.29 -6.49
N LEU A 202 -14.34 -11.01 -6.18
CA LEU A 202 -14.05 -10.55 -4.82
C LEU A 202 -15.38 -10.15 -4.17
N ILE A 203 -15.65 -10.73 -3.00
CA ILE A 203 -16.78 -10.32 -2.16
C ILE A 203 -16.19 -9.68 -0.91
N VAL A 204 -16.66 -8.47 -0.62
CA VAL A 204 -16.33 -7.73 0.61
C VAL A 204 -17.64 -7.41 1.31
N ALA A 205 -17.81 -7.91 2.53
CA ALA A 205 -19.02 -7.70 3.33
C ALA A 205 -18.67 -7.20 4.74
N PRO A 206 -19.47 -6.31 5.33
CA PRO A 206 -19.25 -5.90 6.72
C PRO A 206 -19.61 -7.04 7.68
N SER A 207 -18.70 -7.34 8.60
CA SER A 207 -18.89 -8.29 9.71
C SER A 207 -19.45 -7.54 10.93
N GLY A 208 -20.70 -7.09 10.82
CA GLY A 208 -21.40 -6.32 11.87
C GLY A 208 -21.32 -4.80 11.69
N ASP A 209 -21.65 -4.07 12.76
CA ASP A 209 -21.71 -2.61 12.76
C ASP A 209 -20.32 -1.97 12.89
N ILE A 210 -20.17 -0.77 12.32
CA ILE A 210 -18.97 0.05 12.49
C ILE A 210 -18.94 0.56 13.94
N LEU A 211 -17.89 0.20 14.67
CA LEU A 211 -17.66 0.70 16.02
C LEU A 211 -17.07 2.10 15.95
N LYS A 212 -17.76 3.09 16.51
CA LYS A 212 -17.32 4.49 16.52
C LYS A 212 -17.08 4.99 17.93
N VAL A 213 -15.87 5.48 18.19
CA VAL A 213 -15.47 6.14 19.43
C VAL A 213 -15.42 7.64 19.17
N PRO A 214 -16.40 8.43 19.66
CA PRO A 214 -16.38 9.88 19.54
C PRO A 214 -15.37 10.51 20.50
N ASN A 215 -15.06 11.79 20.29
CA ASN A 215 -14.12 12.58 21.11
C ASN A 215 -12.69 12.01 21.17
N ALA A 216 -12.28 11.30 20.11
CA ALA A 216 -10.91 10.90 19.88
C ALA A 216 -10.15 12.09 19.27
N HIS A 217 -9.88 13.10 20.10
CA HIS A 217 -9.25 14.36 19.65
C HIS A 217 -7.96 14.11 18.87
N ALA A 218 -7.85 14.75 17.71
CA ALA A 218 -6.69 14.62 16.82
C ALA A 218 -6.35 13.15 16.49
N SER A 219 -7.38 12.32 16.32
CA SER A 219 -7.30 10.89 16.01
C SER A 219 -6.33 10.63 14.86
N SER A 220 -5.08 10.42 15.25
CA SER A 220 -4.00 9.89 14.45
C SER A 220 -3.88 8.43 14.84
N LEU A 221 -3.80 7.58 13.85
CA LEU A 221 -3.65 6.16 14.02
C LEU A 221 -2.30 5.75 13.45
N GLN A 222 -1.47 5.14 14.30
CA GLN A 222 -0.12 4.70 13.96
C GLN A 222 -0.06 3.22 13.60
N GLY A 223 -1.03 2.44 14.07
CA GLY A 223 -1.17 1.04 13.74
C GLY A 223 -2.27 0.36 14.56
N ILE A 224 -2.75 -0.77 14.05
CA ILE A 224 -3.57 -1.73 14.78
C ILE A 224 -2.65 -2.80 15.37
N PHE A 225 -2.83 -3.10 16.66
CA PHE A 225 -2.13 -4.18 17.35
C PHE A 225 -3.14 -5.11 17.99
N GLU A 226 -3.14 -6.38 17.57
CA GLU A 226 -3.87 -7.45 18.24
C GLU A 226 -2.90 -8.16 19.21
N PRO A 227 -3.07 -8.01 20.54
CA PRO A 227 -2.26 -8.75 21.50
C PRO A 227 -2.59 -10.24 21.42
N ASN A 228 -1.55 -11.08 21.38
CA ASN A 228 -1.66 -12.54 21.51
C ASN A 228 -2.15 -12.97 22.91
#